data_AF-A0A957CI99-F1
#
_entry.id   AF-A0A957CI99-F1
#
_cell.length_a   1.000
_cell.length_b   1.000
_cell.length_c   1.000
_cell.angle_alpha   90.00
_cell.angle_beta   90.00
_cell.angle_gamma   90.00
#
_symmetry.space_group_name_H-M   'P 1'
#
loop_
_entity.id
_entity.type
_entity.pdbx_description
1 polymer ?
#
loop_
_entity_poly.entity_id
_entity_poly.type
_entity_poly.pdbx_seq_one_letter_code
_entity_poly.pdbx_strand_id
1 'polypeptide(L)'
;MSYNLVMGYLVRFRLGKPHIVAHHVHKIAGIEGALCSNTPAPAVGDQSQSGNWELVETLPPQVRICRICAKIKHKLDNPLPPRVESELEKLALWDPRAAAIQREKMLAFYRSTIKGR
;
A
#
# COMPACT_ATOMS: atom_id res chain seq x y z
N MET A 1 16.08 3.07 12.35
CA MET A 1 15.72 1.81 11.67
C MET A 1 14.80 2.14 10.51
N SER A 2 15.35 2.10 9.30
CA SER A 2 14.59 2.25 8.05
C SER A 2 13.73 1.00 7.90
N TYR A 3 12.41 1.13 7.99
CA TYR A 3 11.51 0.04 7.66
C TYR A 3 11.62 -0.16 6.15
N ASN A 4 12.45 -1.12 5.73
CA ASN A 4 12.43 -1.61 4.37
C ASN A 4 11.01 -2.12 4.10
N LEU A 5 10.23 -1.32 3.37
CA LEU A 5 8.92 -1.64 2.83
C LEU A 5 9.12 -2.71 1.75
N VAL A 6 9.53 -3.92 2.13
CA VAL A 6 9.46 -5.07 1.21
C VAL A 6 8.05 -5.60 1.31
N MET A 7 7.22 -5.20 0.36
CA MET A 7 5.76 -5.36 0.37
C MET A 7 5.36 -6.34 -0.72
N GLY A 8 5.22 -7.61 -0.36
CA GLY A 8 4.71 -8.62 -1.27
C GLY A 8 3.21 -8.44 -1.54
N TYR A 9 2.74 -9.16 -2.55
CA TYR A 9 1.34 -9.30 -2.89
C TYR A 9 0.89 -10.70 -2.53
N LEU A 10 -0.22 -10.81 -1.81
CA LEU A 10 -0.91 -12.07 -1.65
C LEU A 10 -1.80 -12.27 -2.88
N VAL A 11 -1.38 -13.18 -3.77
CA VAL A 11 -2.07 -13.50 -5.01
C VAL A 11 -2.70 -14.86 -4.86
N ARG A 12 -3.96 -14.97 -5.23
CA ARG A 12 -4.62 -16.28 -5.30
C ARG A 12 -4.22 -16.97 -6.60
N PHE A 13 -3.83 -18.24 -6.55
CA PHE A 13 -3.55 -19.06 -7.71
C PHE A 13 -4.59 -20.16 -7.85
N ARG A 14 -5.12 -20.34 -9.07
CA ARG A 14 -6.03 -21.42 -9.42
C ARG A 14 -5.43 -22.21 -10.57
N LEU A 15 -5.20 -23.51 -10.37
CA LEU A 15 -4.57 -24.38 -11.38
C LEU A 15 -3.23 -23.81 -11.90
N GLY A 16 -2.39 -23.28 -11.00
CA GLY A 16 -1.11 -22.66 -11.35
C GLY A 16 -1.21 -21.30 -12.06
N LYS A 17 -2.42 -20.76 -12.29
CA LYS A 17 -2.62 -19.45 -12.93
C LYS A 17 -2.92 -18.39 -11.87
N PRO A 18 -2.30 -17.21 -11.94
CA PRO A 18 -2.59 -16.12 -11.02
C PRO A 18 -4.01 -15.60 -11.27
N HIS A 19 -4.75 -15.42 -10.18
CA HIS A 19 -6.13 -14.95 -10.20
C HIS A 19 -6.18 -13.42 -10.28
N ILE A 20 -7.26 -12.86 -10.82
CA ILE A 20 -7.43 -11.45 -11.23
C ILE A 20 -7.20 -10.44 -10.10
N VAL A 21 -7.29 -10.84 -8.82
CA VAL A 21 -7.23 -9.91 -7.69
C VAL A 21 -6.18 -10.38 -6.67
N ALA A 22 -5.36 -9.42 -6.21
CA ALA A 22 -4.37 -9.62 -5.15
C ALA A 22 -4.62 -8.68 -3.96
N HIS A 23 -4.21 -9.10 -2.78
CA HIS A 23 -4.16 -8.25 -1.60
C HIS A 23 -2.74 -7.77 -1.35
N HIS A 24 -2.60 -6.49 -1.02
CA HIS A 24 -1.29 -5.93 -0.68
C HIS A 24 -0.98 -6.22 0.78
N VAL A 25 0.16 -6.84 1.06
CA VAL A 25 0.59 -7.18 2.41
C VAL A 25 1.40 -6.03 2.99
N HIS A 26 1.15 -5.67 4.25
CA HIS A 26 1.87 -4.62 4.95
C HIS A 26 2.36 -5.08 6.31
N LYS A 27 3.54 -4.58 6.71
CA LYS A 27 4.11 -4.77 8.04
C LYS A 27 3.86 -3.53 8.89
N ILE A 28 3.01 -3.63 9.90
CA ILE A 28 2.76 -2.56 10.88
C ILE A 28 3.21 -3.06 12.25
N ALA A 29 4.12 -2.33 12.90
CA ALA A 29 4.65 -2.69 14.22
C ALA A 29 5.20 -4.14 14.34
N GLY A 30 5.71 -4.70 13.23
CA GLY A 30 6.20 -6.08 13.19
C GLY A 30 5.16 -7.14 12.81
N ILE A 31 3.87 -6.78 12.76
CA ILE A 31 2.77 -7.66 12.33
C ILE A 31 2.58 -7.53 10.82
N GLU A 32 2.59 -8.65 10.11
CA GLU A 32 2.35 -8.73 8.67
C GLU A 32 0.90 -9.12 8.39
N GLY A 33 0.22 -8.38 7.51
CA GLY A 33 -1.17 -8.65 7.15
C GLY A 33 -1.62 -7.94 5.88
N ALA A 34 -2.70 -8.43 5.26
CA ALA A 34 -3.32 -7.78 4.12
C ALA A 34 -3.97 -6.44 4.51
N LEU A 35 -3.82 -5.41 3.68
CA LEU A 35 -4.38 -4.08 3.94
C LEU A 35 -5.91 -4.03 4.00
N CYS A 36 -6.61 -4.94 3.32
CA CYS A 36 -8.06 -4.99 3.38
C CYS A 36 -8.53 -5.89 4.52
N SER A 37 -9.47 -5.39 5.33
CA SER A 37 -10.19 -6.21 6.30
C SER A 37 -11.38 -6.89 5.60
N ASN A 38 -11.28 -8.19 5.35
CA ASN A 38 -12.44 -9.05 5.56
C ASN A 38 -11.92 -10.19 6.42
N THR A 39 -12.56 -10.40 7.56
CA THR A 39 -12.21 -11.42 8.56
C THR A 39 -12.74 -12.79 8.11
N PRO A 40 -11.92 -13.86 8.15
CA PRO A 40 -10.46 -13.84 8.33
C PRO A 40 -9.75 -13.33 7.08
N ALA A 41 -8.71 -12.50 7.28
CA ALA A 41 -7.87 -12.05 6.18
C ALA A 41 -7.12 -13.26 5.63
N PRO A 42 -7.06 -13.45 4.30
CA PRO A 42 -6.35 -14.57 3.74
C PRO A 42 -4.87 -14.51 4.14
N ALA A 43 -4.34 -15.64 4.60
CA ALA A 43 -2.95 -15.86 4.93
C ALA A 43 -2.25 -16.66 3.83
N VAL A 44 -0.91 -16.66 3.85
CA VAL A 44 -0.11 -17.52 2.96
C VAL A 44 -0.46 -18.98 3.25
N GLY A 45 -0.79 -19.74 2.21
CA GLY A 45 -1.19 -21.14 2.34
C GLY A 45 -2.68 -21.35 2.59
N ASP A 46 -3.48 -20.29 2.78
CA ASP A 46 -4.93 -20.43 2.86
C ASP A 46 -5.48 -21.01 1.57
N GLN A 47 -6.28 -22.08 1.70
CA GLN A 47 -7.03 -22.66 0.59
C GLN A 47 -8.45 -22.13 0.60
N SER A 48 -8.87 -21.59 -0.54
CA SER A 48 -10.26 -21.24 -0.82
C SER A 48 -10.81 -22.19 -1.88
N GLN A 49 -12.13 -22.27 -2.04
CA GLN A 49 -12.76 -22.97 -3.18
C GLN A 49 -12.23 -22.50 -4.55
N SER A 50 -11.66 -21.29 -4.57
CA SER A 50 -11.12 -20.62 -5.76
C SER A 50 -9.60 -20.72 -5.94
N GLY A 51 -8.90 -21.50 -5.10
CA GLY A 51 -7.44 -21.68 -5.18
C GLY A 51 -6.69 -21.31 -3.91
N ASN A 52 -5.36 -21.33 -4.01
CA ASN A 52 -4.43 -21.15 -2.89
C ASN A 52 -3.88 -19.73 -2.88
N TRP A 53 -3.63 -19.17 -1.70
CA TRP A 53 -2.97 -17.88 -1.57
C TRP A 53 -1.46 -18.04 -1.44
N GLU A 54 -0.74 -17.36 -2.34
CA GLU A 54 0.72 -17.36 -2.38
C GLU A 54 1.24 -15.93 -2.29
N LEU A 55 2.39 -15.76 -1.64
CA LEU A 55 3.08 -14.48 -1.57
C LEU A 55 3.99 -14.33 -2.79
N VAL A 56 3.83 -13.23 -3.53
CA VAL A 56 4.69 -12.89 -4.66
C VAL A 56 5.32 -11.52 -4.44
N GLU A 57 6.57 -11.35 -4.83
CA GLU A 57 7.28 -10.07 -4.71
C GLU A 57 6.81 -9.05 -5.75
N THR A 58 6.51 -9.51 -6.97
CA THR A 58 6.01 -8.70 -8.07
C THR A 58 4.63 -9.15 -8.51
N LEU A 59 3.73 -8.18 -8.69
CA LEU A 59 2.37 -8.45 -9.16
C LEU A 59 2.39 -8.90 -10.64
N PRO A 60 1.84 -10.07 -10.98
CA PRO A 60 1.75 -10.50 -12.38
C PRO A 60 0.88 -9.53 -13.20
N PRO A 61 1.17 -9.31 -14.50
CA PRO A 61 0.55 -8.24 -15.29
C PRO A 61 -0.97 -8.37 -15.45
N GLN A 62 -1.51 -9.59 -15.43
CA GLN A 62 -2.96 -9.84 -15.48
C GLN A 62 -3.69 -9.62 -14.14
N VAL A 63 -2.96 -9.39 -13.05
CA VAL A 63 -3.54 -9.30 -11.69
C VAL A 63 -3.62 -7.85 -11.26
N ARG A 64 -4.76 -7.47 -10.68
CA ARG A 64 -4.99 -6.13 -10.13
C ARG A 64 -5.01 -6.18 -8.61
N ILE A 65 -4.52 -5.12 -7.98
CA ILE A 65 -4.66 -4.95 -6.53
C ILE A 65 -6.14 -4.76 -6.19
N CYS A 66 -6.58 -5.40 -5.11
CA CYS A 66 -7.93 -5.25 -4.57
C CYS A 66 -8.27 -3.76 -4.38
N ARG A 67 -9.47 -3.31 -4.73
CA ARG A 67 -9.83 -1.88 -4.70
C ARG A 67 -9.60 -1.22 -3.34
N ILE A 68 -9.91 -1.94 -2.26
CA ILE A 68 -9.70 -1.48 -0.88
C ILE A 68 -8.20 -1.33 -0.59
N CYS A 69 -7.42 -2.37 -0.90
CA CYS A 69 -5.97 -2.41 -0.75
C CYS A 69 -5.30 -1.30 -1.55
N ALA A 70 -5.76 -1.03 -2.78
CA ALA A 70 -5.26 0.05 -3.62
C ALA A 70 -5.53 1.42 -2.99
N LYS A 71 -6.74 1.64 -2.45
CA LYS A 71 -7.09 2.88 -1.75
C LYS A 71 -6.26 3.08 -0.48
N ILE A 72 -6.05 2.03 0.31
CA ILE A 72 -5.27 2.10 1.55
C ILE A 72 -3.79 2.26 1.24
N LYS A 73 -3.25 1.50 0.28
CA LYS A 73 -1.87 1.66 -0.22
C LYS A 73 -1.64 3.08 -0.70
N HIS A 74 -2.55 3.65 -1.49
CA HIS A 74 -2.45 5.05 -1.92
C HIS A 74 -2.37 6.03 -0.74
N LYS A 75 -3.20 5.83 0.30
CA LYS A 75 -3.14 6.66 1.52
C LYS A 75 -1.83 6.48 2.29
N LEU A 76 -1.23 5.30 2.28
CA LEU A 76 0.04 5.03 2.95
C LEU A 76 1.23 5.59 2.15
N ASP A 77 1.19 5.45 0.84
CA ASP A 77 2.22 5.98 -0.07
C ASP A 77 2.20 7.52 -0.07
N ASN A 78 1.01 8.10 -0.17
CA ASN A 78 0.76 9.54 -0.16
C ASN A 78 -0.28 9.92 0.92
N PRO A 79 0.15 10.10 2.18
CA PRO A 79 -0.74 10.44 3.29
C PRO A 79 -1.11 11.93 3.35
N LEU A 80 -0.69 12.74 2.38
CA LEU A 80 -0.98 14.17 2.39
C LEU A 80 -2.48 14.42 2.27
N PRO A 81 -3.09 15.22 3.17
CA PRO A 81 -4.45 15.68 2.99
C PRO A 81 -4.58 16.54 1.71
N PRO A 82 -5.71 16.51 1.00
CA PRO A 82 -5.91 17.30 -0.23
C PRO A 82 -5.64 18.80 -0.04
N ARG A 83 -5.95 19.34 1.15
CA ARG A 83 -5.66 20.73 1.49
C ARG A 83 -4.15 21.04 1.47
N VAL A 84 -3.33 20.12 1.97
CA VAL A 84 -1.87 20.28 1.98
C VAL A 84 -1.30 20.14 0.56
N GLU A 85 -1.85 19.22 -0.24
CA GLU A 85 -1.46 19.09 -1.64
C GLU A 85 -1.75 20.36 -2.44
N SER A 86 -2.93 20.96 -2.27
CA SER A 86 -3.29 22.21 -2.94
C SER A 86 -2.37 23.37 -2.55
N GLU A 87 -1.95 23.48 -1.29
CA GLU A 87 -1.00 24.51 -0.88
C GLU A 87 0.41 24.27 -1.44
N LEU A 88 0.84 23.00 -1.55
CA LEU A 88 2.10 22.65 -2.20
C LEU A 88 2.07 22.93 -3.70
N GLU A 89 0.94 22.70 -4.36
CA GLU A 89 0.74 23.05 -5.77
C GLU A 89 0.82 24.56 -5.99
N LYS A 90 0.16 25.35 -5.13
CA LYS A 90 0.29 26.82 -5.16
C LYS A 90 1.74 27.26 -4.96
N LEU A 91 2.44 26.68 -3.99
CA LEU A 91 3.85 26.99 -3.75
C LEU A 91 4.71 26.61 -4.95
N ALA A 92 4.43 25.49 -5.61
CA ALA A 92 5.16 25.02 -6.79
C ALA A 92 5.06 25.98 -7.99
N LEU A 93 3.96 26.75 -8.09
CA LEU A 93 3.81 27.80 -9.11
C LEU A 93 4.83 28.95 -8.92
N TRP A 94 5.27 29.20 -7.68
CA TRP A 94 6.22 30.27 -7.35
C TRP A 94 7.65 29.76 -7.21
N ASP A 95 7.84 28.63 -6.52
CA ASP A 95 9.13 27.98 -6.33
C ASP A 95 8.97 26.45 -6.30
N PRO A 96 9.25 25.75 -7.42
CA PRO A 96 9.11 24.30 -7.50
C PRO A 96 10.09 23.55 -6.59
N ARG A 97 11.27 24.13 -6.31
CA ARG A 97 12.27 23.50 -5.46
C ARG A 97 11.87 23.57 -3.99
N ALA A 98 11.38 24.73 -3.53
CA ALA A 98 10.84 24.88 -2.19
C ALA A 98 9.62 23.98 -1.97
N ALA A 99 8.73 23.86 -2.97
CA ALA A 99 7.58 22.97 -2.91
C ALA A 99 7.97 21.49 -2.77
N ALA A 100 8.99 21.02 -3.49
CA ALA A 100 9.49 19.65 -3.38
C ALA A 100 10.05 19.35 -1.98
N ILE A 101 10.88 20.24 -1.43
CA ILE A 101 11.44 20.11 -0.08
C ILE A 101 10.31 20.09 0.96
N GLN A 102 9.32 20.97 0.81
CA GLN A 102 8.19 21.03 1.73
C GLN A 102 7.31 19.79 1.62
N ARG A 103 7.12 19.24 0.42
CA ARG A 103 6.40 17.98 0.20
C ARG A 103 7.08 16.83 0.94
N GLU A 104 8.40 16.70 0.85
CA GLU A 104 9.16 15.67 1.58
C GLU A 104 9.01 15.80 3.10
N LYS A 105 9.10 17.02 3.64
CA LYS A 105 8.89 17.30 5.07
C LYS A 105 7.49 16.92 5.52
N MET A 106 6.47 17.31 4.75
CA MET A 106 5.07 16.99 5.06
C MET A 106 4.82 15.48 4.97
N LEU A 107 5.34 14.80 3.94
CA LEU A 107 5.25 13.35 3.81
C LEU A 107 5.87 12.64 5.02
N ALA A 108 7.04 13.09 5.49
CA ALA A 108 7.68 12.53 6.68
C ALA A 108 6.82 12.72 7.95
N PHE A 109 6.24 13.92 8.13
CA PHE A 109 5.36 14.24 9.26
C PHE A 109 4.06 13.41 9.25
N TYR A 110 3.37 13.32 8.12
CA TYR A 110 2.12 12.57 8.03
C TYR A 110 2.34 11.05 8.15
N ARG A 111 3.47 10.54 7.65
CA ARG A 111 3.86 9.14 7.86
C ARG A 111 4.14 8.82 9.34
N SER A 112 4.70 9.76 10.12
CA SER A 112 4.94 9.52 11.55
C SER A 112 3.66 9.58 12.38
N THR A 113 2.67 10.40 12.01
CA THR A 113 1.37 10.47 12.69
C THR A 113 0.52 9.23 12.46
N ILE A 114 0.62 8.60 11.28
CA ILE A 114 -0.04 7.30 11.01
C ILE A 114 0.57 6.17 11.88
N LYS A 115 1.83 6.27 12.30
CA LYS A 115 2.48 5.27 13.17
C LYS A 115 2.01 5.31 14.63
N GLY A 116 1.35 6.39 15.05
CA GLY A 116 0.96 6.65 16.45
C GLY A 116 -0.51 6.37 16.79
N ARG A 117 -1.26 5.76 15.86
CA ARG A 117 -2.62 5.23 16.06
C ARG A 117 -2.64 3.75 15.73
#